data_AF-A0A968F038-F1
#
_entry.id   AF-A0A968F038-F1
#
_cell.length_a   1.000
_cell.length_b   1.000
_cell.length_c   1.000
_cell.angle_alpha   90.00
_cell.angle_beta   90.00
_cell.angle_gamma   90.00
#
_symmetry.space_group_name_H-M   'P 1'
#
loop_
_entity.id
_entity.type
_entity.pdbx_description
1 polymer ?
#
loop_
_entity_poly.entity_id
_entity_poly.type
_entity_poly.pdbx_seq_one_letter_code
_entity_poly.pdbx_strand_id
1 'polypeptide(L)'
;NVVTFDSGQDTGSVLTGLTLTGGKNGIYCDNSSSPTVITCFITDNNSVGVACVSGSPTIKRCKIGENSGDGINSSSTAPPTIKNSLIYK
;
A
#
# COMPACT_ATOMS: atom_id res chain seq x y z
N ASN A 1 -9.10 -6.00 -2.71
CA ASN A 1 -7.70 -5.50 -2.67
C ASN A 1 -6.87 -6.39 -3.58
N VAL A 2 -5.84 -5.89 -4.24
CA VAL A 2 -4.91 -6.79 -4.96
C VAL A 2 -4.08 -7.59 -3.94
N VAL A 3 -3.61 -6.93 -2.88
CA VAL A 3 -2.91 -7.56 -1.75
C VAL A 3 -3.54 -7.10 -0.43
N THR A 4 -3.62 -8.02 0.54
CA THR A 4 -4.13 -7.79 1.89
C THR A 4 -3.09 -8.20 2.93
N PHE A 5 -2.88 -7.35 3.93
CA PHE A 5 -2.12 -7.61 5.15
C PHE A 5 -3.03 -7.32 6.35
N ASP A 6 -3.53 -8.37 7.01
CA ASP A 6 -4.58 -8.26 8.03
C ASP A 6 -4.44 -9.28 9.17
N SER A 7 -3.31 -9.97 9.27
CA SER A 7 -3.17 -11.15 10.16
C SER A 7 -1.83 -11.14 10.90
N GLY A 8 -1.35 -9.95 11.26
CA GLY A 8 -0.13 -9.76 12.04
C GLY A 8 1.15 -9.76 11.21
N GLN A 9 1.08 -9.52 9.90
CA GLN A 9 2.27 -9.35 9.07
C GLN A 9 3.15 -8.23 9.61
N ASP A 10 4.44 -8.50 9.73
CA ASP A 10 5.44 -7.58 10.25
C ASP A 10 6.38 -7.09 9.13
N THR A 11 7.44 -6.38 9.50
CA THR A 11 8.42 -5.84 8.54
C THR A 11 9.13 -6.92 7.70
N GLY A 12 9.10 -8.18 8.12
CA GLY A 12 9.60 -9.34 7.37
C GLY A 12 8.64 -9.85 6.29
N SER A 13 7.38 -9.39 6.30
CA SER A 13 6.44 -9.62 5.21
C SER A 13 6.73 -8.66 4.06
N VAL A 14 7.47 -9.13 3.06
CA VAL A 14 7.98 -8.29 1.96
C VAL A 14 7.21 -8.53 0.68
N LEU A 15 6.65 -7.46 0.11
CA LEU A 15 6.16 -7.40 -1.26
C LEU A 15 7.14 -6.61 -2.12
N THR A 16 7.71 -7.21 -3.17
CA THR A 16 8.76 -6.56 -3.95
C THR A 16 8.65 -6.80 -5.45
N GLY A 17 8.88 -5.75 -6.25
CA GLY A 17 9.07 -5.87 -7.71
C GLY A 17 7.82 -6.22 -8.52
N LEU A 18 6.63 -5.90 -7.99
CA LEU A 18 5.35 -6.27 -8.62
C LEU A 18 4.56 -5.06 -9.10
N THR A 19 3.67 -5.31 -10.06
CA THR A 19 2.60 -4.37 -10.47
C THR A 19 1.27 -4.82 -9.86
N LEU A 20 0.62 -3.94 -9.12
CA LEU A 20 -0.65 -4.17 -8.44
C LEU A 20 -1.75 -3.35 -9.12
N THR A 21 -2.63 -4.03 -9.84
CA THR A 21 -3.65 -3.41 -10.70
C THR A 21 -4.96 -4.21 -10.72
N GLY A 22 -6.07 -3.55 -11.09
CA GLY A 22 -7.38 -4.17 -11.28
C GLY A 22 -8.13 -4.51 -9.99
N GLY A 23 -7.58 -4.17 -8.82
CA GLY A 23 -8.25 -4.39 -7.54
C GLY A 23 -9.22 -3.26 -7.18
N LYS A 24 -10.04 -3.49 -6.15
CA LYS A 24 -10.75 -2.38 -5.47
C LYS A 24 -9.75 -1.36 -4.92
N ASN A 25 -8.85 -1.81 -4.05
CA ASN A 25 -7.65 -1.07 -3.63
C ASN A 25 -6.42 -1.85 -4.09
N GLY A 26 -5.28 -1.17 -4.26
CA GLY A 26 -4.01 -1.85 -4.54
C GLY A 26 -3.56 -2.69 -3.36
N ILE A 27 -3.29 -2.03 -2.23
CA ILE A 27 -2.87 -2.65 -0.97
C ILE A 27 -3.85 -2.27 0.14
N TYR A 28 -4.19 -3.24 0.99
CA TYR A 28 -4.96 -3.02 2.21
C TYR A 28 -4.16 -3.51 3.42
N CYS A 29 -3.92 -2.61 4.37
CA CYS A 29 -3.18 -2.88 5.61
C CYS A 29 -4.06 -2.60 6.84
N ASP A 30 -4.26 -3.64 7.63
CA ASP A 30 -5.13 -3.65 8.81
C ASP A 30 -4.57 -4.55 9.92
N ASN A 31 -5.29 -4.67 11.04
CA ASN A 31 -4.94 -5.45 12.23
C ASN A 31 -3.49 -5.26 12.70
N SER A 32 -3.07 -4.00 12.84
CA SER A 32 -1.71 -3.62 13.28
C SER A 32 -0.58 -4.20 12.42
N SER A 33 -0.87 -4.59 11.18
CA SER A 33 0.15 -5.10 10.25
C SER A 33 1.16 -4.01 9.88
N SER A 34 2.43 -4.37 9.73
CA SER A 34 3.54 -3.48 9.38
C SER A 34 4.42 -4.04 8.24
N PRO A 35 3.83 -4.44 7.10
CA PRO A 35 4.56 -5.05 6.00
C PRO A 35 5.51 -4.08 5.30
N THR A 36 6.47 -4.63 4.55
CA THR A 36 7.41 -3.86 3.73
C THR A 36 7.05 -3.99 2.25
N VAL A 37 6.78 -2.87 1.58
CA VAL A 37 6.49 -2.79 0.14
C VAL A 37 7.64 -2.07 -0.56
N ILE A 38 8.31 -2.75 -1.49
CA ILE A 38 9.53 -2.24 -2.14
C ILE A 38 9.40 -2.32 -3.68
N THR A 39 9.78 -1.27 -4.40
CA THR A 39 9.92 -1.30 -5.87
C THR A 39 8.65 -1.82 -6.57
N CYS A 40 7.49 -1.44 -6.06
CA CYS A 40 6.19 -1.85 -6.64
C CYS A 40 5.54 -0.70 -7.41
N PHE A 41 4.76 -1.05 -8.42
CA PHE A 41 3.85 -0.12 -9.11
C PHE A 41 2.43 -0.43 -8.65
N ILE A 42 1.73 0.56 -8.09
CA ILE A 42 0.36 0.43 -7.59
C ILE A 42 -0.51 1.37 -8.42
N THR A 43 -1.19 0.80 -9.42
CA THR A 43 -1.77 1.54 -10.55
C THR A 43 -3.07 0.92 -11.03
N ASP A 44 -3.95 1.72 -11.62
CA ASP A 44 -5.19 1.26 -12.25
C ASP A 44 -6.06 0.41 -11.31
N ASN A 45 -6.18 0.84 -10.05
CA ASN A 45 -7.12 0.26 -9.09
C ASN A 45 -8.37 1.13 -8.97
N ASN A 46 -9.51 0.49 -8.71
CA ASN A 46 -10.84 1.12 -8.77
C ASN A 46 -11.15 2.07 -7.60
N SER A 47 -10.23 2.26 -6.66
CA SER A 47 -10.36 3.11 -5.48
C SER A 47 -8.97 3.53 -4.99
N VAL A 48 -8.57 3.19 -3.75
CA VAL A 48 -7.34 3.70 -3.14
C VAL A 48 -6.12 2.86 -3.56
N GLY A 49 -4.99 3.48 -3.85
CA GLY A 49 -3.74 2.78 -4.11
C GLY A 49 -3.29 1.95 -2.89
N VAL A 50 -3.05 2.62 -1.75
CA VAL A 50 -2.73 1.97 -0.46
C VAL A 50 -3.68 2.45 0.63
N ALA A 51 -4.49 1.54 1.16
CA ALA A 51 -5.39 1.79 2.27
C ALA A 51 -4.79 1.29 3.59
N CYS A 52 -4.52 2.20 4.52
CA CYS A 52 -4.01 1.91 5.86
C CYS A 52 -5.11 2.18 6.90
N VAL A 53 -5.83 1.13 7.31
CA VAL A 53 -6.95 1.26 8.26
C VAL A 53 -6.44 1.25 9.69
N SER A 54 -5.77 0.16 10.09
CA SER A 54 -5.01 0.06 11.34
C SER A 54 -3.59 -0.48 11.15
N GLY A 55 -3.16 -0.68 9.90
CA GLY A 55 -1.79 -1.06 9.56
C GLY A 55 -0.85 0.14 9.31
N SER A 56 0.45 -0.12 9.35
CA SER A 56 1.55 0.83 9.21
C SER A 56 2.63 0.34 8.23
N PRO A 57 2.30 0.20 6.93
CA PRO A 57 3.25 -0.34 5.96
C PRO A 57 4.44 0.60 5.75
N THR A 58 5.60 0.02 5.46
CA THR A 58 6.78 0.75 4.97
C THR A 58 6.83 0.66 3.45
N ILE A 59 6.65 1.78 2.76
CA ILE A 59 6.62 1.88 1.30
C ILE A 59 7.91 2.54 0.80
N LYS A 60 8.69 1.81 0.00
CA LYS A 60 10.00 2.26 -0.49
C LYS A 60 10.15 2.08 -1.99
N ARG A 61 10.62 3.11 -2.71
CA ARG A 61 10.91 3.02 -4.15
C ARG A 61 9.70 2.62 -5.00
N CYS A 62 8.49 2.97 -4.55
CA CYS A 62 7.26 2.61 -5.26
C CYS A 62 6.78 3.77 -6.14
N LYS A 63 5.95 3.43 -7.14
CA LYS A 63 5.12 4.40 -7.86
C LYS A 63 3.66 4.09 -7.57
N ILE A 64 2.91 5.10 -7.16
CA ILE A 64 1.49 4.99 -6.77
C ILE A 64 0.73 6.09 -7.48
N GLY A 65 -0.09 5.75 -8.46
CA GLY A 65 -0.85 6.71 -9.27
C GLY A 65 -1.78 6.00 -10.24
N GLU A 66 -2.56 6.74 -11.01
CA GLU A 66 -3.59 6.18 -11.91
C GLU A 66 -4.60 5.29 -11.17
N ASN A 67 -4.82 5.53 -9.87
CA ASN A 67 -5.88 4.87 -9.12
C ASN A 67 -7.11 5.79 -9.12
N SER A 68 -8.32 5.22 -9.16
CA SER A 68 -9.55 6.02 -9.26
C SER A 68 -9.84 6.87 -8.01
N GLY A 69 -9.19 6.58 -6.89
CA GLY A 69 -9.27 7.34 -5.64
C GLY A 69 -7.89 7.81 -5.16
N ASP A 70 -7.73 8.01 -3.85
CA ASP A 70 -6.47 8.49 -3.28
C ASP A 70 -5.31 7.54 -3.57
N GLY A 71 -4.10 8.07 -3.83
CA GLY A 71 -2.91 7.24 -3.92
C GLY A 71 -2.65 6.49 -2.61
N ILE A 72 -2.76 7.19 -1.48
CA ILE A 72 -2.66 6.60 -0.14
C ILE A 72 -3.73 7.22 0.75
N ASN A 73 -4.51 6.38 1.43
CA ASN A 73 -5.46 6.81 2.46
C ASN A 73 -5.06 6.14 3.78
N SER A 74 -4.79 6.94 4.81
CA SER A 74 -4.38 6.47 6.14
C SER A 74 -5.28 7.08 7.20
N SER A 75 -6.13 6.24 7.81
CA SER A 75 -7.01 6.62 8.93
C SER A 75 -6.46 6.18 10.29
N SER A 76 -5.34 5.46 10.32
CA SER A 76 -4.76 4.87 11.53
C SER A 76 -3.96 5.88 12.36
N THR A 77 -3.76 5.57 13.65
CA THR A 77 -2.77 6.22 14.52
C THR A 77 -1.33 5.81 14.19
N ALA A 78 -1.15 4.85 13.27
CA ALA A 78 0.13 4.28 12.86
C ALA A 78 0.33 4.54 11.35
N PRO A 79 0.74 5.75 10.95
CA PRO A 79 0.77 6.15 9.55
C PRO A 79 1.80 5.31 8.76
N PRO A 80 1.60 5.15 7.43
CA PRO A 80 2.60 4.52 6.58
C PRO A 80 3.90 5.32 6.57
N THR A 81 5.03 4.63 6.50
CA THR A 81 6.33 5.28 6.24
C THR A 81 6.63 5.23 4.75
N ILE A 82 6.77 6.40 4.11
CA ILE A 82 7.02 6.50 2.66
C ILE A 82 8.42 7.05 2.42
N LYS A 83 9.24 6.35 1.62
CA LYS A 83 10.61 6.77 1.30
C LYS A 83 10.94 6.55 -0.16
N ASN A 84 11.49 7.56 -0.82
CA ASN A 84 11.95 7.48 -2.22
C ASN A 84 10.86 6.97 -3.18
N SER A 85 9.59 7.31 -2.92
CA SER A 85 8.45 6.86 -3.71
C SER A 85 7.82 8.06 -4.42
N LEU A 86 7.23 7.80 -5.60
CA LEU A 86 6.44 8.77 -6.34
C LEU A 86 4.95 8.49 -6.11
N ILE A 87 4.22 9.50 -5.66
CA ILE A 87 2.76 9.48 -5.60
C ILE A 87 2.28 10.54 -6.59
N TYR A 88 1.48 10.12 -7.55
CA TYR A 88 0.96 10.99 -8.60
C TYR A 88 -0.51 10.68 -8.87
N LYS A 89 -1.17 11.55 -9.62
CA LYS A 89 -2.56 11.34 -10.04
C LYS A 89 -2.57 10.46 -11.26
#